data_AF-A0A373UL81-F1
#
_entry.id   AF-A0A373UL81-F1
#
_cell.length_a   1.000
_cell.length_b   1.000
_cell.length_c   1.000
_cell.angle_alpha   90.00
_cell.angle_beta   90.00
_cell.angle_gamma   90.00
#
_symmetry.space_group_name_H-M   'P 1'
#
loop_
_entity.id
_entity.type
_entity.pdbx_description
1 polymer ?
#
loop_
_entity_poly.entity_id
_entity_poly.type
_entity_poly.pdbx_seq_one_letter_code
_entity_poly.pdbx_strand_id
1 'polypeptide(L)'
;MIREERRKKRRRKHILIGFLTTLLILALAALIVIKVFTVKNVEVEGNKLYSDEQIKEWVLNDDYSWNTLYVYFKYRFFDTQEVPFIDTMEVSVKSPHTLHVEVYEKGLLGYLYMDSLGQNVYFDKDGFVVEMSTDVIEGVPQITGLACGEAVLYEKLDVSGKDTLKDLLAVTQTLKKYNLVPDTINYDDQGNVTLQYGTITVNLGQATSLTEKVVRMEKIMPNLEGLTGILHLEDWTEDTTDITFEKTA
;
A
#
# COMPACT_ATOMS: atom_id res chain seq x y z
N MET A 1 -3.99 -12.88 -73.33
CA MET A 1 -4.40 -11.53 -72.88
C MET A 1 -5.79 -11.48 -72.23
N ILE A 2 -6.92 -11.61 -72.95
CA ILE A 2 -8.28 -11.40 -72.37
C ILE A 2 -8.63 -12.33 -71.20
N ARG A 3 -8.18 -13.60 -71.21
CA ARG A 3 -8.44 -14.55 -70.10
C ARG A 3 -7.64 -14.23 -68.83
N GLU A 4 -6.43 -13.71 -68.97
CA GLU A 4 -5.59 -13.30 -67.83
C GLU A 4 -6.08 -12.00 -67.19
N GLU A 5 -6.53 -11.03 -67.98
CA GLU A 5 -7.18 -9.81 -67.47
C GLU A 5 -8.49 -10.13 -66.74
N ARG A 6 -9.30 -11.07 -67.26
CA ARG A 6 -10.52 -11.54 -66.58
C ARG A 6 -10.21 -12.29 -65.29
N ARG A 7 -9.14 -13.10 -65.23
CA ARG A 7 -8.66 -13.77 -63.99
C ARG A 7 -8.14 -12.76 -62.97
N LYS A 8 -7.36 -11.75 -63.40
CA LYS A 8 -6.88 -10.64 -62.54
C LYS A 8 -8.05 -9.80 -62.02
N LYS A 9 -9.06 -9.47 -62.83
CA LYS A 9 -10.29 -8.77 -62.40
C LYS A 9 -11.11 -9.58 -61.39
N ARG A 10 -11.28 -10.90 -61.59
CA ARG A 10 -11.98 -11.78 -60.63
C ARG A 10 -11.22 -11.90 -59.30
N ARG A 11 -9.89 -12.05 -59.33
CA ARG A 11 -9.05 -12.08 -58.12
C ARG A 11 -9.13 -10.76 -57.34
N ARG A 12 -9.06 -9.61 -58.02
CA ARG A 12 -9.27 -8.29 -57.40
C ARG A 12 -10.67 -8.14 -56.79
N LYS A 13 -11.71 -8.66 -57.46
CA LYS A 13 -13.09 -8.66 -56.92
C LYS A 13 -13.20 -9.49 -55.64
N HIS A 14 -12.59 -10.67 -55.57
CA HIS A 14 -12.60 -11.48 -54.34
C HIS A 14 -11.79 -10.86 -53.20
N ILE A 15 -10.65 -10.23 -53.49
CA ILE A 15 -9.87 -9.47 -52.49
C ILE A 15 -10.69 -8.29 -51.97
N LEU A 16 -11.36 -7.54 -52.85
CA LEU A 16 -12.20 -6.41 -52.46
C LEU A 16 -13.41 -6.85 -51.63
N ILE A 17 -14.10 -7.93 -52.02
CA ILE A 17 -15.20 -8.50 -51.24
C ILE A 17 -14.69 -8.92 -49.87
N GLY A 18 -13.56 -9.65 -49.81
CA GLY A 18 -12.92 -10.05 -48.56
C GLY A 18 -12.65 -8.86 -47.65
N PHE A 19 -12.01 -7.82 -48.18
CA PHE A 19 -11.74 -6.58 -47.46
C PHE A 19 -13.01 -5.89 -46.94
N LEU A 20 -14.06 -5.77 -47.77
CA LEU A 20 -15.33 -5.17 -47.38
C LEU A 20 -16.06 -5.98 -46.30
N THR A 21 -16.05 -7.32 -46.40
CA THR A 21 -16.60 -8.18 -45.35
C THR A 21 -15.84 -8.04 -44.04
N THR A 22 -14.51 -7.98 -44.08
CA THR A 22 -13.71 -7.73 -42.87
C THR A 22 -14.03 -6.38 -42.25
N LEU A 23 -14.15 -5.32 -43.06
CA LEU A 23 -14.50 -3.99 -42.58
C LEU A 23 -15.89 -3.96 -41.93
N LEU A 24 -16.87 -4.66 -42.51
CA LEU A 24 -18.21 -4.77 -41.95
C LEU A 24 -18.23 -5.51 -40.61
N ILE A 25 -17.44 -6.58 -40.47
CA ILE A 25 -17.28 -7.29 -39.18
C ILE A 25 -16.64 -6.39 -38.13
N LEU A 26 -15.58 -5.65 -38.49
CA LEU A 26 -14.93 -4.69 -37.59
C LEU A 26 -15.88 -3.57 -37.16
N ALA A 27 -16.68 -3.05 -38.09
CA ALA A 27 -17.68 -2.02 -37.78
C ALA A 27 -18.76 -2.55 -36.81
N LEU A 28 -19.22 -3.79 -37.00
CA LEU A 28 -20.19 -4.41 -36.10
C LEU A 28 -19.58 -4.66 -34.71
N ALA A 29 -18.34 -5.14 -34.64
CA ALA A 29 -17.61 -5.32 -33.39
C ALA A 29 -17.44 -4.00 -32.64
N ALA A 30 -17.05 -2.93 -33.34
CA ALA A 30 -16.93 -1.59 -32.76
C ALA A 30 -18.26 -1.09 -32.19
N LEU A 31 -19.37 -1.32 -32.90
CA LEU A 31 -20.71 -0.96 -32.42
C LEU A 31 -21.05 -1.73 -31.13
N ILE A 32 -20.77 -3.03 -31.08
CA ILE A 32 -20.96 -3.84 -29.86
C ILE A 32 -20.14 -3.28 -28.71
N VAL A 33 -18.86 -2.96 -28.93
CA VAL A 33 -17.99 -2.35 -27.90
C VAL A 33 -18.57 -1.04 -27.38
N ILE A 34 -19.02 -0.15 -28.26
CA ILE A 34 -19.56 1.17 -27.87
C ILE A 34 -20.90 1.05 -27.12
N LYS A 35 -21.78 0.11 -27.52
CA LYS A 35 -23.15 0.03 -26.98
C LYS A 35 -23.30 -0.92 -25.80
N VAL A 36 -22.53 -2.00 -25.75
CA VAL A 36 -22.66 -3.04 -24.73
C VAL A 36 -21.69 -2.79 -23.58
N PHE A 37 -20.43 -2.44 -23.87
CA PHE A 37 -19.41 -2.26 -22.84
C PHE A 37 -19.46 -0.84 -22.29
N THR A 38 -20.13 -0.67 -21.15
CA THR A 38 -20.38 0.64 -20.52
C THR A 38 -20.30 0.49 -19.02
N VAL A 39 -19.44 1.28 -18.36
CA VAL A 39 -19.26 1.23 -16.91
C VAL A 39 -20.56 1.69 -16.24
N LYS A 40 -21.19 0.79 -15.47
CA LYS A 40 -22.35 1.08 -14.63
C LYS A 40 -22.04 0.87 -13.16
N ASN A 41 -21.26 -0.17 -12.85
CA ASN A 41 -20.78 -0.49 -11.52
C ASN A 41 -19.26 -0.64 -11.53
N VAL A 42 -18.66 -0.27 -10.40
CA VAL A 42 -17.25 -0.56 -10.08
C VAL A 42 -17.26 -1.19 -8.70
N GLU A 43 -16.79 -2.42 -8.64
CA GLU A 43 -16.57 -3.15 -7.38
C GLU A 43 -15.10 -2.99 -7.02
N VAL A 44 -14.83 -2.45 -5.83
CA VAL A 44 -13.46 -2.23 -5.33
C VAL A 44 -13.21 -3.17 -4.17
N GLU A 45 -12.05 -3.81 -4.16
CA GLU A 45 -11.59 -4.68 -3.07
C GLU A 45 -10.12 -4.39 -2.75
N GLY A 46 -9.69 -4.71 -1.52
CA GLY A 46 -8.30 -4.56 -1.09
C GLY A 46 -7.94 -3.17 -0.56
N ASN A 47 -8.84 -2.20 -0.64
CA ASN A 47 -8.67 -0.85 -0.09
C ASN A 47 -9.01 -0.80 1.40
N LYS A 48 -8.05 -0.32 2.21
CA LYS A 48 -8.19 -0.05 3.64
C LYS A 48 -7.90 1.41 3.98
N LEU A 49 -6.98 2.03 3.25
CA LEU A 49 -6.56 3.43 3.43
C LEU A 49 -7.50 4.42 2.76
N TYR A 50 -8.04 4.04 1.60
CA TYR A 50 -8.91 4.90 0.80
C TYR A 50 -10.30 4.30 0.61
N SER A 51 -11.31 5.16 0.53
CA SER A 51 -12.69 4.75 0.25
C SER A 51 -12.86 4.25 -1.19
N ASP A 52 -13.87 3.42 -1.41
CA ASP A 52 -14.25 2.94 -2.74
C ASP A 52 -14.48 4.10 -3.71
N GLU A 53 -15.05 5.20 -3.25
CA GLU A 53 -15.32 6.40 -4.06
C GLU A 53 -14.02 7.05 -4.55
N GLN A 54 -13.01 7.18 -3.68
CA GLN A 54 -11.71 7.73 -4.08
C GLN A 54 -11.01 6.83 -5.09
N ILE A 55 -11.02 5.51 -4.87
CA ILE A 55 -10.45 4.55 -5.83
C ILE A 55 -11.18 4.64 -7.18
N LYS A 56 -12.52 4.73 -7.18
CA LYS A 56 -13.31 4.88 -8.40
C LYS A 56 -12.94 6.15 -9.15
N GLU A 57 -12.75 7.27 -8.46
CA GLU A 57 -12.36 8.54 -9.09
C GLU A 57 -10.99 8.46 -9.75
N TRP A 58 -10.00 7.81 -9.12
CA TRP A 58 -8.68 7.59 -9.73
C TRP A 58 -8.74 6.63 -10.92
N VAL A 59 -9.52 5.55 -10.82
CA VAL A 59 -9.70 4.59 -11.90
C VAL A 59 -10.41 5.21 -13.10
N LEU A 60 -11.44 6.02 -12.84
CA LEU A 60 -12.31 6.63 -13.85
C LEU A 60 -11.96 8.11 -14.13
N ASN A 61 -10.67 8.43 -14.19
CA ASN A 61 -10.18 9.82 -14.25
C ASN A 61 -10.11 10.47 -15.64
N ASP A 62 -10.73 9.90 -16.70
CA ASP A 62 -10.68 10.47 -18.05
C ASP A 62 -12.00 10.34 -18.83
N ASP A 63 -12.09 11.08 -19.94
CA ASP A 63 -13.29 11.19 -20.79
C ASP A 63 -13.75 9.88 -21.44
N TYR A 64 -12.89 8.84 -21.49
CA TYR A 64 -13.19 7.54 -22.10
C TYR A 64 -13.47 6.46 -21.05
N SER A 65 -13.30 6.75 -19.77
CA SER A 65 -13.54 5.83 -18.65
C SER A 65 -15.01 5.40 -18.48
N TRP A 66 -15.92 5.85 -19.35
CA TRP A 66 -17.28 5.29 -19.45
C TRP A 66 -17.31 3.90 -20.10
N ASN A 67 -16.24 3.43 -20.75
CA ASN A 67 -16.19 2.12 -21.43
C ASN A 67 -15.33 1.11 -20.65
N THR A 68 -15.93 -0.04 -20.29
CA THR A 68 -15.26 -1.07 -19.46
C THR A 68 -14.02 -1.67 -20.13
N LEU A 69 -14.03 -1.89 -21.45
CA LEU A 69 -12.87 -2.42 -22.17
C LEU A 69 -11.76 -1.38 -22.29
N TYR A 70 -12.10 -0.10 -22.48
CA TYR A 70 -11.12 0.97 -22.48
C TYR A 70 -10.35 1.01 -21.16
N VAL A 71 -11.06 1.05 -20.02
CA VAL A 71 -10.42 1.10 -18.70
C VAL A 71 -9.56 -0.14 -18.47
N TYR A 72 -10.06 -1.32 -18.81
CA TYR A 72 -9.29 -2.55 -18.73
C TYR A 72 -7.96 -2.47 -19.51
N PHE A 73 -8.01 -2.03 -20.78
CA PHE A 73 -6.80 -1.95 -21.59
C PHE A 73 -5.86 -0.82 -21.16
N LYS A 74 -6.40 0.29 -20.64
CA LYS A 74 -5.62 1.37 -20.04
C LYS A 74 -4.73 0.84 -18.91
N TYR A 75 -5.33 0.19 -17.92
CA TYR A 75 -4.62 -0.35 -16.76
C TYR A 75 -3.76 -1.59 -17.08
N ARG A 76 -4.02 -2.26 -18.21
CA ARG A 76 -3.25 -3.45 -18.63
C ARG A 76 -1.99 -3.14 -19.43
N PHE A 77 -1.96 -2.01 -20.14
CA PHE A 77 -0.93 -1.73 -21.14
C PHE A 77 -0.28 -0.36 -21.03
N PHE A 78 -0.81 0.55 -20.21
CA PHE A 78 -0.25 1.88 -20.02
C PHE A 78 0.09 2.09 -18.55
N ASP A 79 1.20 2.78 -18.32
CA ASP A 79 1.54 3.25 -16.99
C ASP A 79 0.47 4.27 -16.56
N THR A 80 -0.15 4.00 -15.41
CA THR A 80 -1.18 4.87 -14.84
C THR A 80 -0.56 5.79 -13.80
N GLN A 81 -1.34 6.78 -13.37
CA GLN A 81 -0.88 7.73 -12.38
C GLN A 81 -0.57 7.01 -11.06
N GLU A 82 0.61 7.29 -10.49
CA GLU A 82 0.95 6.83 -9.15
C GLU A 82 -0.03 7.44 -8.14
N VAL A 83 -0.63 6.58 -7.33
CA VAL A 83 -1.51 6.97 -6.23
C VAL A 83 -0.73 6.77 -4.93
N PRO A 84 -0.62 7.79 -4.07
CA PRO A 84 0.11 7.68 -2.81
C PRO A 84 -0.34 6.46 -2.00
N PHE A 85 0.60 5.76 -1.36
CA PHE A 85 0.34 4.60 -0.50
C PHE A 85 -0.31 3.37 -1.18
N ILE A 86 -0.62 3.45 -2.48
CA ILE A 86 -1.05 2.31 -3.29
C ILE A 86 0.17 1.82 -4.09
N ASP A 87 0.43 0.52 -4.03
CA ASP A 87 1.48 -0.11 -4.82
C ASP A 87 1.01 -0.35 -6.26
N THR A 88 -0.15 -1.00 -6.41
CA THR A 88 -0.76 -1.21 -7.73
C THR A 88 -2.28 -1.37 -7.65
N MET A 89 -2.94 -1.11 -8.77
CA MET A 89 -4.37 -1.37 -8.97
C MET A 89 -4.56 -2.29 -10.17
N GLU A 90 -5.11 -3.47 -9.94
CA GLU A 90 -5.46 -4.39 -11.01
C GLU A 90 -6.93 -4.22 -11.40
N VAL A 91 -7.17 -3.85 -12.65
CA VAL A 91 -8.52 -3.65 -13.19
C VAL A 91 -8.89 -4.84 -14.08
N SER A 92 -10.02 -5.48 -13.78
CA SER A 92 -10.60 -6.56 -14.57
C SER A 92 -12.05 -6.30 -14.94
N VAL A 93 -12.52 -6.96 -16.01
CA VAL A 93 -13.92 -6.84 -16.48
C VAL A 93 -14.70 -8.06 -15.99
N LYS A 94 -15.53 -7.87 -14.97
CA LYS A 94 -16.41 -8.92 -14.43
C LYS A 94 -17.63 -9.14 -15.31
N SER A 95 -18.16 -8.06 -15.89
CA SER A 95 -19.25 -8.08 -16.88
C SER A 95 -19.09 -6.92 -17.85
N PRO A 96 -19.80 -6.89 -18.98
CA PRO A 96 -19.77 -5.73 -19.88
C PRO A 96 -20.11 -4.39 -19.19
N HIS A 97 -20.77 -4.44 -18.03
CA HIS A 97 -21.17 -3.27 -17.26
C HIS A 97 -20.46 -3.07 -15.92
N THR A 98 -19.56 -3.98 -15.55
CA THR A 98 -18.96 -4.01 -14.22
C THR A 98 -17.44 -4.15 -14.32
N LEU A 99 -16.74 -3.17 -13.77
CA LEU A 99 -15.32 -3.28 -13.46
C LEU A 99 -15.13 -3.84 -12.06
N HIS A 100 -14.12 -4.67 -11.91
CA HIS A 100 -13.61 -5.08 -10.62
C HIS A 100 -12.18 -4.56 -10.49
N VAL A 101 -11.92 -3.85 -9.39
CA VAL A 101 -10.64 -3.22 -9.09
C VAL A 101 -10.09 -3.85 -7.82
N GLU A 102 -8.97 -4.53 -7.95
CA GLU A 102 -8.23 -5.07 -6.82
C GLU A 102 -7.08 -4.12 -6.50
N VAL A 103 -7.11 -3.55 -5.29
CA VAL A 103 -6.15 -2.55 -4.81
C VAL A 103 -5.12 -3.24 -3.93
N TYR A 104 -3.85 -3.05 -4.26
CA TYR A 104 -2.73 -3.51 -3.46
C TYR A 104 -2.06 -2.30 -2.83
N GLU A 105 -2.24 -2.14 -1.52
CA GLU A 105 -1.64 -1.05 -0.75
C GLU A 105 -0.20 -1.36 -0.36
N LYS A 106 0.63 -0.32 -0.20
CA LYS A 106 2.02 -0.45 0.19
C LYS A 106 2.13 -1.06 1.60
N GLY A 107 3.09 -1.95 1.79
CA GLY A 107 3.33 -2.62 3.06
C GLY A 107 4.09 -1.76 4.07
N LEU A 108 3.42 -0.79 4.70
CA LEU A 108 4.05 0.19 5.61
C LEU A 108 4.33 -0.41 7.01
N LEU A 109 5.50 -0.13 7.59
CA LEU A 109 5.86 -0.49 8.97
C LEU A 109 5.99 0.70 9.93
N GLY A 110 6.27 1.88 9.41
CA GLY A 110 6.47 3.09 10.18
C GLY A 110 6.82 4.26 9.27
N TYR A 111 6.94 5.44 9.85
CA TYR A 111 7.46 6.62 9.15
C TYR A 111 8.33 7.49 10.04
N LEU A 112 9.25 8.23 9.41
CA LEU A 112 10.07 9.27 10.05
C LEU A 112 9.69 10.62 9.46
N TYR A 113 9.55 11.65 10.29
CA TYR A 113 9.42 13.02 9.77
C TYR A 113 10.81 13.58 9.46
N MET A 114 11.00 14.09 8.24
CA MET A 114 12.24 14.74 7.84
C MET A 114 12.03 16.25 7.70
N ASP A 115 12.57 17.02 8.65
CA ASP A 115 12.52 18.49 8.64
C ASP A 115 13.14 19.10 7.37
N SER A 116 14.20 18.47 6.85
CA SER A 116 14.93 18.92 5.65
C SER A 116 14.07 18.88 4.38
N LEU A 117 13.12 17.94 4.32
CA LEU A 117 12.21 17.74 3.20
C LEU A 117 10.81 18.30 3.49
N GLY A 118 10.47 18.49 4.77
CA GLY A 118 9.12 18.84 5.23
C GLY A 118 8.10 17.73 5.00
N GLN A 119 8.54 16.47 4.93
CA GLN A 119 7.72 15.32 4.55
C GLN A 119 7.94 14.13 5.50
N ASN A 120 6.94 13.25 5.57
CA ASN A 120 7.03 11.94 6.19
C ASN A 120 7.65 10.94 5.21
N VAL A 121 8.62 10.18 5.69
CA VAL A 121 9.31 9.12 4.96
C VAL A 121 8.82 7.78 5.48
N TYR A 122 8.03 7.08 4.67
CA TYR A 122 7.45 5.78 5.01
C TYR A 122 8.34 4.64 4.54
N PHE A 123 8.47 3.60 5.36
CA PHE A 123 9.29 2.44 5.03
C PHE A 123 8.57 1.10 5.17
N ASP A 124 9.08 0.11 4.46
CA ASP A 124 8.53 -1.24 4.42
C ASP A 124 9.22 -2.23 5.38
N LYS A 125 8.84 -3.50 5.28
CA LYS A 125 9.40 -4.59 6.10
C LYS A 125 10.90 -4.81 5.94
N ASP A 126 11.47 -4.44 4.80
CA ASP A 126 12.88 -4.65 4.49
C ASP A 126 13.72 -3.37 4.72
N GLY A 127 13.06 -2.29 5.19
CA GLY A 127 13.64 -1.00 5.52
C GLY A 127 13.81 -0.07 4.31
N PHE A 128 13.16 -0.38 3.19
CA PHE A 128 13.14 0.49 2.02
C PHE A 128 12.12 1.61 2.19
N VAL A 129 12.48 2.81 1.75
CA VAL A 129 11.54 3.92 1.61
C VAL A 129 10.59 3.61 0.46
N VAL A 130 9.30 3.59 0.76
CA VAL A 130 8.25 3.23 -0.22
C VAL A 130 7.30 4.37 -0.53
N GLU A 131 7.25 5.39 0.32
CA GLU A 131 6.42 6.58 0.11
C GLU A 131 7.04 7.80 0.81
N MET A 132 6.91 8.97 0.19
CA MET A 132 7.29 10.26 0.76
C MET A 132 6.12 11.22 0.61
N SER A 133 5.48 11.58 1.71
CA SER A 133 4.24 12.38 1.68
C SER A 133 4.14 13.30 2.87
N THR A 134 3.41 14.41 2.72
CA THR A 134 3.01 15.25 3.87
C THR A 134 1.85 14.64 4.66
N ASP A 135 1.14 13.70 4.06
CA ASP A 135 -0.02 13.07 4.68
C ASP A 135 0.43 12.10 5.78
N VAL A 136 -0.43 11.95 6.80
CA VAL A 136 -0.26 10.96 7.87
C VAL A 136 -1.41 9.96 7.79
N ILE A 137 -1.05 8.69 7.70
CA ILE A 137 -2.00 7.58 7.59
C ILE A 137 -2.15 6.89 8.95
N GLU A 138 -3.41 6.63 9.36
CA GLU A 138 -3.72 5.91 10.60
C GLU A 138 -3.17 4.47 10.59
N GLY A 139 -2.80 3.97 11.77
CA GLY A 139 -2.30 2.60 11.93
C GLY A 139 -0.84 2.38 11.50
N VAL A 140 -0.12 3.45 11.17
CA VAL A 140 1.33 3.43 10.92
C VAL A 140 2.04 4.26 12.00
N PRO A 141 2.98 3.69 12.77
CA PRO A 141 3.61 4.39 13.88
C PRO A 141 4.62 5.43 13.38
N GLN A 142 4.67 6.58 14.06
CA GLN A 142 5.76 7.54 13.91
C GLN A 142 7.01 7.02 14.64
N ILE A 143 8.17 7.06 13.99
CA ILE A 143 9.45 6.74 14.60
C ILE A 143 10.17 8.04 14.95
N THR A 144 10.61 8.16 16.20
CA THR A 144 11.26 9.37 16.74
C THR A 144 12.54 9.01 17.49
N GLY A 145 13.41 10.00 17.68
CA GLY A 145 14.67 9.84 18.42
C GLY A 145 15.80 9.13 17.64
N LEU A 146 15.57 8.77 16.37
CA LEU A 146 16.61 8.26 15.48
C LEU A 146 17.16 9.38 14.58
N ALA A 147 18.49 9.44 14.46
CA ALA A 147 19.15 10.27 13.46
C ALA A 147 19.08 9.57 12.09
N CYS A 148 18.31 10.12 11.17
CA CYS A 148 18.22 9.67 9.79
C CYS A 148 18.96 10.64 8.87
N GLY A 149 19.76 10.10 7.95
CA GLY A 149 20.51 10.83 6.95
C GLY A 149 19.64 11.33 5.81
N GLU A 150 20.05 11.07 4.58
CA GLU A 150 19.22 11.36 3.40
C GLU A 150 18.23 10.21 3.17
N ALA A 151 16.98 10.54 2.87
CA ALA A 151 16.00 9.55 2.42
C ALA A 151 15.82 9.66 0.92
N VAL A 152 15.83 8.52 0.24
CA VAL A 152 15.61 8.41 -1.19
C VAL A 152 14.57 7.31 -1.43
N LEU A 153 13.58 7.59 -2.28
CA LEU A 153 12.53 6.62 -2.62
C LEU A 153 13.14 5.35 -3.24
N TYR A 154 12.68 4.19 -2.78
CA TYR A 154 13.15 2.85 -3.14
C TYR A 154 14.58 2.50 -2.69
N GLU A 155 15.19 3.33 -1.85
CA GLU A 155 16.44 3.01 -1.16
C GLU A 155 16.21 2.65 0.30
N LYS A 156 17.20 2.00 0.93
CA LYS A 156 17.11 1.68 2.35
C LYS A 156 17.27 2.93 3.19
N LEU A 157 16.53 3.00 4.30
CA LEU A 157 16.69 4.05 5.30
C LEU A 157 18.14 4.11 5.79
N ASP A 158 18.74 5.29 5.66
CA ASP A 158 20.03 5.61 6.23
C ASP A 158 19.85 6.09 7.67
N VAL A 159 19.70 5.15 8.61
CA VAL A 159 19.66 5.45 10.05
C VAL A 159 21.05 5.27 10.65
N SER A 160 21.49 6.26 11.42
CA SER A 160 22.80 6.25 12.06
C SER A 160 22.84 5.25 13.21
N GLY A 161 23.95 4.52 13.31
CA GLY A 161 24.21 3.58 14.39
C GLY A 161 24.31 2.13 13.91
N LYS A 162 25.14 1.36 14.61
CA LYS A 162 25.31 -0.06 14.30
C LYS A 162 24.05 -0.82 14.73
N ASP A 163 23.51 -1.65 13.84
CA ASP A 163 22.33 -2.48 14.07
C ASP A 163 21.00 -1.72 14.32
N THR A 164 20.99 -0.38 14.37
CA THR A 164 19.78 0.44 14.57
C THR A 164 18.65 0.12 13.60
N LEU A 165 18.93 0.03 12.29
CA LEU A 165 17.91 -0.33 11.30
C LEU A 165 17.34 -1.73 11.55
N LYS A 166 18.19 -2.68 11.94
CA LYS A 166 17.80 -4.05 12.20
C LYS A 166 16.87 -4.12 13.42
N ASP A 167 17.21 -3.40 14.49
CA ASP A 167 16.40 -3.35 15.70
C ASP A 167 15.07 -2.61 15.45
N LEU A 168 15.08 -1.53 14.69
CA LEU A 168 13.87 -0.84 14.22
C LEU A 168 12.93 -1.78 13.49
N LEU A 169 13.45 -2.51 12.50
CA LEU A 169 12.67 -3.48 11.73
C LEU A 169 12.18 -4.63 12.62
N ALA A 170 13.00 -5.13 13.54
CA ALA A 170 12.59 -6.19 14.46
C ALA A 170 11.44 -5.75 15.37
N VAL A 171 11.53 -4.55 15.97
CA VAL A 171 10.49 -3.98 16.82
C VAL A 171 9.20 -3.77 16.04
N THR A 172 9.24 -3.03 14.94
CA THR A 172 8.05 -2.71 14.14
C THR A 172 7.36 -3.96 13.57
N GLN A 173 8.13 -4.93 13.04
CA GLN A 173 7.57 -6.20 12.55
C GLN A 173 6.94 -7.03 13.68
N THR A 174 7.58 -7.09 14.85
CA THR A 174 7.06 -7.88 15.97
C THR A 174 5.76 -7.27 16.49
N LEU A 175 5.72 -5.95 16.69
CA LEU A 175 4.51 -5.24 17.10
C LEU A 175 3.37 -5.44 16.10
N LYS A 176 3.64 -5.33 14.79
CA LYS A 176 2.65 -5.57 13.74
C LYS A 176 2.13 -7.01 13.75
N LYS A 177 3.01 -8.00 13.93
CA LYS A 177 2.65 -9.43 13.99
C LYS A 177 1.66 -9.73 15.11
N TYR A 178 1.78 -9.05 16.24
CA TYR A 178 0.90 -9.22 17.41
C TYR A 178 -0.25 -8.19 17.47
N ASN A 179 -0.49 -7.41 16.41
CA ASN A 179 -1.51 -6.35 16.36
C ASN A 179 -1.39 -5.31 17.48
N LEU A 180 -0.16 -4.99 17.88
CA LEU A 180 0.17 -4.02 18.93
C LEU A 180 0.91 -2.82 18.36
N VAL A 181 0.43 -2.28 17.24
CA VAL A 181 1.06 -1.11 16.60
C VAL A 181 0.77 0.15 17.44
N PRO A 182 1.79 0.87 17.94
CA PRO A 182 1.62 2.10 18.72
C PRO A 182 1.38 3.32 17.82
N ASP A 183 1.05 4.45 18.44
CA ASP A 183 1.03 5.76 17.77
C ASP A 183 2.46 6.24 17.47
N THR A 184 3.38 6.00 18.41
CA THR A 184 4.78 6.44 18.30
C THR A 184 5.72 5.39 18.88
N ILE A 185 6.87 5.24 18.25
CA ILE A 185 8.02 4.46 18.71
C ILE A 185 9.17 5.45 18.86
N ASN A 186 9.60 5.68 20.10
CA ASN A 186 10.73 6.56 20.41
C ASN A 186 11.96 5.74 20.77
N TYR A 187 13.09 6.11 20.18
CA TYR A 187 14.41 5.59 20.53
C TYR A 187 15.18 6.64 21.32
N ASP A 188 15.87 6.23 22.39
CA ASP A 188 16.83 7.10 23.06
C ASP A 188 18.27 6.89 22.52
N ASP A 189 19.21 7.71 22.99
CA ASP A 189 20.62 7.64 22.60
C ASP A 189 21.31 6.30 22.94
N GLN A 190 20.69 5.49 23.82
CA GLN A 190 21.18 4.18 24.27
C GLN A 190 20.52 3.03 23.51
N GLY A 191 19.59 3.32 22.59
CA GLY A 191 18.82 2.35 21.84
C GLY A 191 17.66 1.72 22.63
N ASN A 192 17.27 2.30 23.76
CA ASN A 192 16.05 1.88 24.45
C ASN A 192 14.82 2.38 23.70
N VAL A 193 13.79 1.54 23.70
CA VAL A 193 12.56 1.77 22.95
C VAL A 193 11.43 2.09 23.92
N THR A 194 10.73 3.18 23.64
CA THR A 194 9.48 3.54 24.31
C THR A 194 8.35 3.56 23.29
N LEU A 195 7.23 2.91 23.60
CA LEU A 195 6.06 2.80 22.73
C LEU A 195 4.91 3.62 23.33
N GLN A 196 4.25 4.44 22.52
CA GLN A 196 3.10 5.25 22.96
C GLN A 196 1.79 4.69 22.41
N TYR A 197 0.83 4.40 23.30
CA TYR A 197 -0.53 3.97 22.97
C TYR A 197 -1.53 4.90 23.66
N GLY A 198 -1.93 5.99 23.00
CA GLY A 198 -2.83 7.00 23.58
C GLY A 198 -2.29 7.54 24.91
N THR A 199 -2.90 7.15 26.03
CA THR A 199 -2.53 7.54 27.39
C THR A 199 -1.58 6.57 28.10
N ILE A 200 -1.25 5.44 27.47
CA ILE A 200 -0.34 4.44 28.01
C ILE A 200 1.01 4.55 27.32
N THR A 201 2.06 4.67 28.12
CA THR A 201 3.44 4.58 27.65
C THR A 201 3.99 3.21 28.04
N VAL A 202 4.64 2.51 27.13
CA VAL A 202 5.33 1.25 27.42
C VAL A 202 6.82 1.46 27.29
N ASN A 203 7.54 1.30 28.39
CA ASN A 203 8.99 1.24 28.36
C ASN A 203 9.43 -0.18 28.02
N LEU A 204 9.88 -0.40 26.78
CA LEU A 204 10.30 -1.71 26.30
C LEU A 204 11.78 -1.99 26.65
N GLY A 205 12.56 -0.93 26.86
CA GLY A 205 14.02 -1.00 26.96
C GLY A 205 14.66 -1.41 25.63
N GLN A 206 15.80 -2.08 25.69
CA GLN A 206 16.47 -2.60 24.49
C GLN A 206 15.68 -3.74 23.85
N ALA A 207 15.92 -3.99 22.56
CA ALA A 207 15.29 -5.05 21.76
C ALA A 207 15.73 -6.49 22.13
N THR A 208 16.12 -6.72 23.39
CA THR A 208 16.41 -8.04 23.96
C THR A 208 15.13 -8.73 24.41
N SER A 209 15.04 -10.04 24.17
CA SER A 209 13.84 -10.86 24.45
C SER A 209 12.54 -10.23 23.95
N LEU A 210 12.64 -9.56 22.78
CA LEU A 210 11.59 -8.72 22.22
C LEU A 210 10.27 -9.48 22.03
N THR A 211 10.35 -10.69 21.46
CA THR A 211 9.15 -11.50 21.20
C THR A 211 8.41 -11.82 22.51
N GLU A 212 9.16 -12.21 23.53
CA GLU A 212 8.64 -12.59 24.84
C GLU A 212 8.04 -11.42 25.60
N LYS A 213 8.65 -10.22 25.48
CA LYS A 213 8.11 -8.95 26.00
C LYS A 213 6.79 -8.60 25.31
N VAL A 214 6.75 -8.65 23.97
CA VAL A 214 5.55 -8.31 23.18
C VAL A 214 4.40 -9.28 23.42
N VAL A 215 4.66 -10.59 23.52
CA VAL A 215 3.62 -11.60 23.85
C VAL A 215 3.00 -11.36 25.23
N ARG A 216 3.77 -10.86 26.19
CA ARG A 216 3.25 -10.50 27.52
C ARG A 216 2.46 -9.21 27.46
N MET A 217 2.97 -8.22 26.73
CA MET A 217 2.27 -6.98 26.46
C MET A 217 0.88 -7.25 25.86
N GLU A 218 0.76 -8.13 24.85
CA GLU A 218 -0.52 -8.54 24.25
C GLU A 218 -1.57 -8.96 25.29
N LYS A 219 -1.14 -9.69 26.32
CA LYS A 219 -2.02 -10.18 27.39
C LYS A 219 -2.35 -9.12 28.45
N ILE A 220 -1.47 -8.14 28.62
CA ILE A 220 -1.59 -7.10 29.65
C ILE A 220 -2.42 -5.92 29.14
N MET A 221 -2.21 -5.50 27.89
CA MET A 221 -2.81 -4.30 27.28
C MET A 221 -4.34 -4.18 27.48
N PRO A 222 -5.15 -5.25 27.31
CA PRO A 222 -6.60 -5.16 27.53
C PRO A 222 -6.99 -4.74 28.97
N ASN A 223 -6.16 -5.05 29.97
CA ASN A 223 -6.40 -4.68 31.36
C ASN A 223 -6.01 -3.22 31.66
N LEU A 224 -5.33 -2.56 30.73
CA LEU A 224 -4.89 -1.16 30.84
C LEU A 224 -5.81 -0.19 30.11
N GLU A 225 -6.86 -0.68 29.43
CA GLU A 225 -7.84 0.15 28.74
C GLU A 225 -8.46 1.20 29.68
N GLY A 226 -8.41 2.47 29.27
CA GLY A 226 -8.93 3.60 30.05
C GLY A 226 -8.04 4.06 31.21
N LEU A 227 -6.85 3.47 31.39
CA LEU A 227 -5.86 3.94 32.36
C LEU A 227 -4.88 4.93 31.73
N THR A 228 -4.11 5.62 32.57
CA THR A 228 -3.00 6.48 32.18
C THR A 228 -1.80 6.08 33.04
N GLY A 229 -0.65 5.86 32.41
CA GLY A 229 0.48 5.27 33.12
C GLY A 229 1.58 4.74 32.23
N ILE A 230 2.61 4.23 32.89
CA ILE A 230 3.79 3.63 32.29
C ILE A 230 3.80 2.13 32.60
N LEU A 231 3.85 1.30 31.57
CA LEU A 231 4.10 -0.14 31.67
C LEU A 231 5.61 -0.38 31.52
N HIS A 232 6.22 -0.89 32.57
CA HIS A 232 7.65 -1.20 32.60
C HIS A 232 7.89 -2.65 32.16
N LEU A 233 8.53 -2.81 31.00
CA LEU A 233 8.96 -4.09 30.41
C LEU A 233 10.47 -4.14 30.15
N GLU A 234 11.19 -3.05 30.39
CA GLU A 234 12.63 -2.90 30.15
C GLU A 234 13.46 -3.96 30.87
N ASP A 235 13.14 -4.23 32.14
CA ASP A 235 13.83 -5.16 33.03
C ASP A 235 13.38 -6.62 32.87
N TRP A 236 12.41 -6.88 32.00
CA TRP A 236 11.85 -8.21 31.85
C TRP A 236 12.84 -9.16 31.15
N THR A 237 13.10 -10.31 31.79
CA THR A 237 13.85 -11.45 31.22
C THR A 237 13.22 -12.78 31.66
N GLU A 238 13.76 -13.90 31.20
CA GLU A 238 13.33 -15.23 31.69
C GLU A 238 13.60 -15.41 33.20
N ASP A 239 14.60 -14.72 33.74
CA ASP A 239 15.00 -14.76 35.15
C ASP A 239 14.31 -13.68 35.99
N THR A 240 13.96 -12.54 35.38
CA THR A 240 13.30 -11.38 36.01
C THR A 240 11.92 -11.19 35.39
N THR A 241 10.93 -11.90 35.94
CA THR A 241 9.59 -11.99 35.32
C THR A 241 8.59 -10.92 35.78
N ASP A 242 8.96 -10.08 36.74
CA ASP A 242 8.10 -9.04 37.27
C ASP A 242 7.84 -7.94 36.23
N ILE A 243 6.58 -7.53 36.10
CA ILE A 243 6.14 -6.46 35.21
C ILE A 243 5.31 -5.48 36.05
N THR A 244 5.65 -4.20 35.99
CA THR A 244 5.02 -3.17 36.81
C THR A 244 4.30 -2.16 35.92
N PHE A 245 3.10 -1.76 36.35
CA PHE A 245 2.38 -0.65 35.76
C PHE A 245 2.27 0.49 36.77
N GLU A 246 2.90 1.63 36.46
CA GLU A 246 2.85 2.84 37.26
C GLU A 246 1.75 3.76 36.75
N LYS A 247 0.73 4.03 37.57
CA LYS A 247 -0.34 4.96 37.22
C LYS A 247 0.11 6.40 37.41
N THR A 248 -0.01 7.20 36.36
CA THR A 248 0.12 8.66 36.41
C THR A 248 -1.29 9.25 36.29
N ALA A 249 -1.80 9.73 37.41
CA ALA A 249 -3.15 10.31 37.54
C ALA A 249 -3.21 11.76 37.03
#